data_AF-A0A7X3UCN2-F1
#
_entry.id   AF-A0A7X3UCN2-F1
#
_cell.length_a   1.000
_cell.length_b   1.000
_cell.length_c   1.000
_cell.angle_alpha   90.00
_cell.angle_beta   90.00
_cell.angle_gamma   90.00
#
_symmetry.space_group_name_H-M   'P 1'
#
loop_
_entity.id
_entity.type
_entity.pdbx_description
1 polymer ?
#
loop_
_entity_poly.entity_id
_entity_poly.type
_entity_poly.pdbx_seq_one_letter_code
_entity_poly.pdbx_strand_id
1 'polypeptide(L)'
;MPLYEFACERCGARDEVFRQRMTSDIDPPPCPEVPEDGECGMTRVMSGFAHHLSFATKVAEAEATYGAEVDAAMGPEADVGKFARQYEEASKDLPPGEV
;
A
#
# COMPACT_ATOMS: atom_id res chain seq x y z
N MET A 1 9.97 16.33 -10.62
CA MET A 1 11.05 15.82 -11.50
C MET A 1 10.64 14.41 -11.90
N PRO A 2 10.33 14.14 -13.17
CA PRO A 2 9.94 12.80 -13.58
C PRO A 2 11.07 11.78 -13.37
N LEU A 3 10.69 10.64 -12.79
CA LEU A 3 11.53 9.48 -12.52
C LEU A 3 11.14 8.35 -13.47
N TYR A 4 12.14 7.75 -14.11
CA TYR A 4 11.99 6.62 -14.99
C TYR A 4 12.89 5.49 -14.48
N GLU A 5 12.32 4.31 -14.26
CA GLU A 5 13.05 3.14 -13.78
C GLU A 5 13.20 2.15 -14.94
N PHE A 6 14.39 1.58 -15.07
CA PHE A 6 14.70 0.58 -16.10
C PHE A 6 15.20 -0.69 -15.44
N ALA A 7 14.83 -1.84 -16.00
CA ALA A 7 15.28 -3.15 -15.53
C ALA A 7 15.95 -3.93 -16.65
N CYS A 8 17.04 -4.62 -16.32
CA CYS A 8 17.73 -5.51 -17.25
C CYS A 8 16.90 -6.77 -17.45
N GLU A 9 16.64 -7.15 -18.70
CA GLU A 9 15.93 -8.39 -19.02
C GLU A 9 16.70 -9.66 -18.61
N ARG A 10 18.02 -9.56 -18.42
CA ARG A 10 18.90 -10.71 -18.22
C ARG A 10 19.32 -10.93 -16.77
N CYS A 11 19.80 -9.90 -16.08
CA CYS A 11 20.21 -10.02 -14.67
C CYS A 11 19.19 -9.46 -13.67
N GLY A 12 18.19 -8.70 -14.13
CA GLY A 12 17.19 -8.09 -13.26
C GLY A 12 17.69 -6.86 -12.48
N ALA A 13 18.92 -6.41 -12.73
CA ALA A 13 19.44 -5.16 -12.18
C ALA A 13 18.57 -3.98 -12.61
N ARG A 14 18.43 -2.98 -11.72
CA ARG A 14 17.59 -1.81 -11.92
C ARG A 14 18.39 -0.54 -11.85
N ASP A 15 17.97 0.45 -12.63
CA ASP A 15 18.58 1.78 -12.61
C ASP A 15 17.53 2.88 -12.80
N GLU A 16 17.81 4.05 -12.23
CA GLU A 16 16.89 5.17 -12.11
C GLU A 16 17.39 6.39 -12.87
N VAL A 17 16.59 6.89 -13.83
CA VAL A 17 16.91 8.06 -14.63
C VAL A 17 16.00 9.23 -14.26
N PHE A 18 16.60 10.29 -13.72
CA PHE A 18 15.92 11.54 -13.41
C PHE A 18 16.02 12.50 -14.59
N ARG A 19 14.87 13.01 -15.07
CA ARG A 19 14.83 14.06 -16.09
C ARG A 19 14.16 15.32 -15.55
N GLN A 20 14.55 16.47 -16.09
CA GLN A 20 13.96 17.75 -15.69
C GLN A 20 12.54 17.94 -16.25
N ARG A 21 12.23 17.33 -17.40
CA ARG A 21 10.94 17.43 -18.10
C ARG A 21 10.47 16.04 -18.52
N MET A 22 9.16 15.85 -18.64
CA MET A 22 8.58 14.61 -19.14
C MET A 22 8.83 14.49 -20.64
N THR A 23 9.44 13.40 -21.08
CA THR A 23 9.61 13.06 -22.49
C THR A 23 9.02 11.68 -22.77
N SER A 24 8.48 11.48 -23.97
CA SER A 24 7.97 10.19 -24.45
C SER A 24 9.11 9.21 -24.70
N ASP A 25 10.20 9.73 -25.26
CA ASP A 25 11.36 8.96 -25.68
C ASP A 25 12.52 9.22 -24.71
N ILE A 26 13.00 8.16 -24.08
CA ILE A 26 14.10 8.17 -23.13
C ILE A 26 14.97 6.98 -23.47
N ASP A 27 16.23 7.26 -23.78
CA ASP A 27 17.21 6.22 -24.03
C ASP A 27 17.44 5.41 -22.74
N PRO A 28 17.33 4.08 -22.80
CA PRO A 28 17.59 3.23 -21.65
C PRO A 28 19.07 3.33 -21.23
N PRO A 29 19.37 3.35 -19.92
CA PRO A 29 20.74 3.37 -19.43
C PRO A 29 21.45 2.03 -19.71
N PRO A 30 22.79 1.98 -19.67
CA PRO A 30 23.53 0.73 -19.70
C PRO A 30 23.23 -0.11 -18.44
N CYS A 31 23.29 -1.43 -18.57
CA CYS A 31 23.09 -2.31 -17.42
C CYS A 31 24.29 -2.23 -16.46
N PRO A 32 24.09 -1.96 -15.15
CA PRO A 32 25.19 -1.76 -14.20
C PRO A 32 25.98 -3.04 -13.89
N GLU A 33 25.40 -4.22 -14.11
CA GLU A 33 26.02 -5.51 -13.76
C GLU A 33 26.62 -6.25 -14.97
N VAL A 34 26.43 -5.75 -16.19
CA VAL A 34 26.93 -6.40 -17.41
C VAL A 34 28.05 -5.55 -17.98
N PRO A 35 29.22 -6.13 -18.32
CA PRO A 35 30.30 -5.39 -18.95
C PRO A 35 29.85 -4.78 -20.29
N GLU A 36 30.41 -3.62 -20.67
CA GLU A 36 29.99 -2.81 -21.83
C GLU A 36 29.87 -3.56 -23.17
N ASP A 37 30.50 -4.74 -23.29
CA ASP A 37 30.47 -5.61 -24.48
C ASP A 37 29.31 -6.62 -24.52
N GLY A 38 28.49 -6.69 -23.47
CA GLY A 38 27.32 -7.56 -23.41
C GLY A 38 26.05 -6.81 -23.80
N GLU A 39 25.52 -7.07 -25.00
CA GLU A 39 24.18 -6.57 -25.36
C GLU A 39 23.16 -7.10 -24.35
N CYS A 40 22.69 -6.23 -23.46
CA CYS A 40 21.62 -6.51 -22.50
C CYS A 40 20.63 -5.36 -22.57
N GLY A 41 19.45 -5.65 -23.12
CA GLY A 41 18.35 -4.71 -23.21
C GLY A 41 17.88 -4.30 -21.82
N MET A 42 17.79 -3.00 -21.59
CA MET A 42 17.15 -2.41 -20.42
C MET A 42 15.76 -1.93 -20.85
N THR A 43 14.73 -2.47 -20.21
CA THR A 43 13.34 -2.10 -20.50
C THR A 43 12.81 -1.16 -19.45
N ARG A 44 11.97 -0.22 -19.88
CA ARG A 44 11.30 0.71 -18.96
C ARG A 44 10.27 -0.04 -18.13
N VAL A 45 10.40 0.03 -16.83
CA VAL A 45 9.46 -0.56 -15.87
C VAL A 45 8.74 0.54 -15.11
N MET A 46 7.57 0.19 -14.55
CA MET A 46 6.88 1.09 -13.63
C MET A 46 7.74 1.24 -12.39
N SER A 47 8.09 2.48 -12.05
CA SER A 47 9.00 2.71 -10.94
C SER A 47 8.39 2.23 -9.62
N GLY A 48 9.13 1.44 -8.84
CA GLY A 48 8.73 1.06 -7.48
C GLY A 48 8.60 2.27 -6.57
N PHE A 49 9.40 3.31 -6.82
CA PHE A 49 9.26 4.62 -6.17
C PHE A 49 8.13 5.45 -6.77
N ALA A 50 7.60 5.24 -7.98
CA ALA A 50 6.31 5.85 -8.35
C ALA A 50 5.12 5.03 -7.78
N HIS A 51 5.36 3.76 -7.51
CA HIS A 51 4.41 2.76 -7.04
C HIS A 51 4.49 2.53 -5.52
N HIS A 52 4.89 3.54 -4.73
CA HIS A 52 4.39 3.62 -3.37
C HIS A 52 2.89 3.89 -3.47
N LEU A 53 2.14 2.80 -3.67
CA LEU A 53 0.71 2.75 -3.45
C LEU A 53 0.44 3.58 -2.22
N SER A 54 -0.32 4.65 -2.41
CA SER A 54 -0.77 5.48 -1.30
C SER A 54 -1.30 4.55 -0.21
N PHE A 55 -1.18 4.93 1.06
CA PHE A 55 -1.69 4.09 2.16
C PHE A 55 -3.14 3.64 1.88
N ALA A 56 -3.95 4.50 1.26
CA ALA A 56 -5.30 4.18 0.80
C ALA A 56 -5.37 3.00 -0.18
N THR A 57 -4.44 2.90 -1.12
CA THR A 57 -4.42 1.80 -2.11
C THR A 57 -3.98 0.47 -1.49
N LYS A 58 -3.02 0.50 -0.55
CA LYS A 58 -2.64 -0.71 0.22
C LYS A 58 -3.76 -1.20 1.13
N VAL A 59 -4.50 -0.26 1.74
CA VAL A 59 -5.68 -0.58 2.55
C VAL A 59 -6.78 -1.18 1.67
N ALA A 60 -7.05 -0.61 0.49
CA ALA A 60 -8.05 -1.15 -0.44
C ALA A 60 -7.70 -2.57 -0.93
N GLU A 61 -6.43 -2.84 -1.24
CA GLU A 61 -5.99 -4.20 -1.61
C GLU A 61 -6.05 -5.18 -0.43
N ALA A 62 -5.72 -4.72 0.78
CA ALA A 62 -5.82 -5.52 1.99
C ALA A 62 -7.27 -5.82 2.38
N GLU A 63 -8.19 -4.85 2.27
CA GLU A 63 -9.63 -5.04 2.46
C GLU A 63 -10.21 -6.03 1.43
N ALA A 64 -9.81 -5.90 0.17
CA ALA A 64 -10.28 -6.81 -0.89
C ALA A 64 -9.80 -8.26 -0.68
N THR A 65 -8.61 -8.45 -0.13
CA THR A 65 -8.01 -9.78 0.04
C THR A 65 -8.37 -10.42 1.38
N TYR A 66 -8.38 -9.64 2.47
CA TYR A 66 -8.49 -10.13 3.84
C TYR A 66 -9.70 -9.58 4.59
N GLY A 67 -10.47 -8.64 4.03
CA GLY A 67 -11.62 -8.03 4.71
C GLY A 67 -12.62 -9.08 5.21
N ALA A 68 -12.94 -10.08 4.40
CA ALA A 68 -13.85 -11.15 4.78
C ALA A 68 -13.32 -12.05 5.91
N GLU A 69 -12.00 -12.28 5.97
CA GLU A 69 -11.37 -13.06 7.03
C GLU A 69 -11.28 -12.27 8.34
N VAL A 70 -10.99 -10.97 8.25
CA VAL A 70 -10.95 -10.06 9.39
C VAL A 70 -12.35 -9.89 9.98
N ASP A 71 -13.38 -9.68 9.16
CA ASP A 71 -14.77 -9.57 9.62
C ASP A 71 -15.25 -10.86 10.29
N ALA A 72 -14.88 -12.01 9.73
CA ALA A 72 -15.19 -13.31 10.33
C ALA A 72 -14.47 -13.53 11.68
N ALA A 73 -13.24 -13.02 11.84
CA ALA A 73 -12.46 -13.13 13.06
C ALA A 73 -12.85 -12.11 14.14
N MET A 74 -13.22 -10.89 13.75
CA MET A 74 -13.66 -9.81 14.65
C MET A 74 -15.07 -10.06 15.21
N GLY A 75 -15.87 -10.88 14.53
CA GLY A 75 -17.21 -11.24 14.96
C GLY A 75 -18.21 -10.10 14.75
N PRO A 76 -19.48 -10.29 15.15
CA PRO A 76 -20.51 -9.29 14.96
C PRO A 76 -20.17 -8.00 15.73
N GLU A 77 -20.41 -6.85 15.08
CA GLU A 77 -20.24 -5.54 15.71
C GLU A 77 -21.00 -5.49 17.04
N ALA A 78 -20.38 -4.87 18.04
CA ALA A 78 -20.97 -4.70 19.36
C ALA A 78 -22.29 -3.92 19.25
N ASP A 79 -23.41 -4.56 19.63
CA ASP A 79 -24.72 -3.89 19.67
C ASP A 79 -24.74 -2.84 20.79
N VAL A 80 -24.36 -1.62 20.43
CA VAL A 80 -24.32 -0.45 21.31
C VAL A 80 -25.67 -0.21 21.97
N GLY A 81 -26.79 -0.51 21.29
CA GLY A 81 -28.14 -0.36 21.81
C GLY A 81 -28.50 -1.39 22.89
N LYS A 82 -27.92 -2.59 22.84
CA LYS A 82 -28.03 -3.59 23.91
C LYS A 82 -27.24 -3.18 25.14
N PHE A 83 -26.03 -2.66 24.95
CA PHE A 83 -25.21 -2.16 26.07
C PHE A 83 -25.85 -0.93 26.72
N ALA A 84 -26.37 0.02 25.94
CA ALA A 84 -27.08 1.19 26.47
C ALA A 84 -28.26 0.78 27.37
N ARG A 85 -29.06 -0.21 26.95
CA ARG A 85 -30.16 -0.76 27.76
C ARG A 85 -29.67 -1.44 29.03
N GLN A 86 -28.58 -2.21 28.97
CA GLN A 86 -27.97 -2.82 30.16
C GLN A 86 -27.47 -1.77 31.17
N TYR A 87 -26.83 -0.69 30.69
CA TYR A 87 -26.38 0.40 31.56
C TYR A 87 -27.57 1.18 32.15
N GLU A 88 -28.65 1.35 31.39
CA GLU A 88 -29.87 2.01 31.86
C GLU A 88 -30.60 1.15 32.91
N GLU A 89 -30.60 -0.19 32.77
CA GLU A 89 -31.12 -1.10 33.79
C GLU A 89 -30.22 -1.13 35.03
N ALA A 90 -28.91 -1.25 34.86
CA ALA A 90 -27.95 -1.31 35.96
C ALA A 90 -27.89 0.00 36.77
N SER A 91 -28.18 1.14 36.13
CA SER A 91 -28.17 2.44 36.82
C SER A 91 -29.39 2.67 37.73
N LYS A 92 -30.46 1.88 37.58
CA LYS A 92 -31.67 1.99 38.43
C LYS A 92 -31.47 1.42 39.85
N ASP A 93 -30.52 0.50 40.02
CA ASP A 93 -30.17 -0.10 41.31
C ASP A 93 -28.98 0.60 42.00
N LEU A 94 -28.49 1.70 41.44
CA LEU A 94 -27.44 2.49 42.07
C LEU A 94 -28.02 3.29 43.24
N PRO A 95 -27.38 3.27 44.43
CA PRO A 95 -27.79 4.13 45.53
C PRO A 95 -27.69 5.60 45.07
N PRO A 96 -28.56 6.50 45.57
CA PRO A 96 -28.46 7.92 45.25
C PRO A 96 -27.06 8.39 45.64
N GLY A 97 -26.31 8.90 44.66
CA GLY A 97 -25.00 9.47 44.91
C GLY A 97 -25.15 10.61 45.91
N GLU A 98 -24.45 10.53 47.04
CA GLU A 98 -24.35 11.64 47.97
C GLU A 98 -23.73 12.83 47.24
N VAL A 99 -24.53 13.88 47.06
CA VAL A 99 -24.10 15.22 46.64
C VAL A 99 -24.26 16.14 47.84
#